data_AF-A0A2P6S866-F1
#
_entry.id   AF-A0A2P6S866-F1
#
_cell.length_a   1.000
_cell.length_b   1.000
_cell.length_c   1.000
_cell.angle_alpha   90.00
_cell.angle_beta   90.00
_cell.angle_gamma   90.00
#
_symmetry.space_group_name_H-M   'P 1'
#
loop_
_entity.id
_entity.type
_entity.pdbx_description
1 polymer ?
#
loop_
_entity_poly.entity_id
_entity_poly.type
_entity_poly.pdbx_seq_one_letter_code
_entity_poly.pdbx_strand_id
1 'polypeptide(L)'
;MEEKPSSKRIKSEDDHVAKKVKTEEDHCRSKSLDTAKVDKLVWLMKLSQAVAKSWNSHPSSDLHPVAKVILSLDPTDETSAVQFKMEGSATEVGMKPKSYSMNTSKDFIPMCVFPEANQGKIVVEGKVEHYEAPWYKL
;
A
#
# COMPACT_ATOMS: atom_id res chain seq x y z
N MET A 1 -69.93 -52.14 17.64
CA MET A 1 -70.29 -51.55 16.33
C MET A 1 -70.12 -50.05 16.53
N GLU A 2 -69.22 -49.30 15.89
CA GLU A 2 -68.58 -49.30 14.56
C GLU A 2 -67.18 -48.70 14.75
N GLU A 3 -66.13 -49.37 14.26
CA GLU A 3 -65.38 -49.04 13.03
C GLU A 3 -64.47 -47.79 13.10
N LYS A 4 -63.15 -48.03 12.97
CA LYS A 4 -62.12 -47.06 12.51
C LYS A 4 -62.14 -47.07 10.96
N PRO A 5 -61.81 -45.98 10.25
CA PRO A 5 -60.41 -45.77 9.81
C PRO A 5 -59.97 -44.28 9.86
N SER A 6 -58.78 -43.94 10.35
CA SER A 6 -57.49 -43.90 9.63
C SER A 6 -57.35 -42.79 8.59
N SER A 7 -56.60 -41.73 8.93
CA SER A 7 -55.54 -41.25 8.04
C SER A 7 -54.38 -40.66 8.86
N LYS A 8 -53.17 -41.13 8.54
CA LYS A 8 -51.89 -40.81 9.18
C LYS A 8 -51.21 -39.62 8.49
N ARG A 9 -50.22 -39.04 9.20
CA ARG A 9 -49.04 -38.22 8.80
C ARG A 9 -49.13 -36.76 9.21
N ILE A 10 -48.13 -36.11 9.83
CA ILE A 10 -46.75 -36.43 10.25
C ILE A 10 -46.43 -35.61 11.52
N LYS A 11 -45.50 -36.15 12.32
CA LYS A 11 -45.05 -35.81 13.66
C LYS A 11 -43.88 -34.80 13.66
N SER A 12 -43.87 -33.88 14.62
CA SER A 12 -42.69 -33.32 15.34
C SER A 12 -43.28 -32.50 16.52
N GLU A 13 -43.30 -32.90 17.81
CA GLU A 13 -42.22 -33.38 18.70
C GLU A 13 -40.94 -32.56 18.50
N ASP A 14 -40.44 -31.74 19.43
CA ASP A 14 -40.66 -31.66 20.88
C ASP A 14 -40.35 -30.26 21.39
N ASP A 15 -41.06 -29.88 22.45
CA ASP A 15 -40.68 -28.88 23.44
C ASP A 15 -39.25 -29.13 23.97
N HIS A 16 -38.58 -28.09 24.46
CA HIS A 16 -38.12 -28.04 25.85
C HIS A 16 -37.32 -26.76 26.16
N VAL A 17 -37.83 -26.09 27.18
CA VAL A 17 -37.23 -25.00 27.95
C VAL A 17 -35.85 -25.35 28.53
N ALA A 18 -35.03 -24.30 28.62
CA ALA A 18 -33.81 -24.11 29.42
C ALA A 18 -32.48 -24.66 28.88
N LYS A 19 -31.57 -23.73 28.54
CA LYS A 19 -30.37 -23.52 29.37
C LYS A 19 -29.61 -22.26 28.96
N LYS A 20 -29.28 -21.50 30.00
CA LYS A 20 -28.30 -20.42 30.06
C LYS A 20 -26.97 -20.89 29.45
N VAL A 21 -26.68 -20.51 28.21
CA VAL A 21 -25.33 -20.63 27.64
C VAL A 21 -24.61 -19.34 27.96
N LYS A 22 -23.70 -19.45 28.92
CA LYS A 22 -22.65 -18.48 29.19
C LYS A 22 -21.73 -18.53 27.98
N THR A 23 -21.91 -17.63 27.02
CA THR A 23 -20.94 -17.45 25.94
C THR A 23 -19.71 -16.83 26.57
N GLU A 24 -18.68 -17.64 26.75
CA GLU A 24 -17.32 -17.14 26.94
C GLU A 24 -17.01 -16.27 25.73
N GLU A 25 -16.88 -14.97 25.97
CA GLU A 25 -16.37 -14.02 25.00
C GLU A 25 -14.90 -14.35 24.78
N ASP A 26 -14.63 -15.27 23.84
CA ASP A 26 -13.34 -15.31 23.18
C ASP A 26 -13.14 -13.93 22.55
N HIS A 27 -12.31 -13.12 23.20
CA HIS A 27 -11.93 -11.79 22.78
C HIS A 27 -11.05 -11.91 21.53
N CYS A 28 -11.66 -12.27 20.40
CA CYS A 28 -11.12 -11.97 19.09
C CYS A 28 -11.20 -10.45 18.95
N ARG A 29 -10.21 -9.77 19.53
CA ARG A 29 -9.99 -8.34 19.34
C ARG A 29 -9.72 -8.18 17.85
N SER A 30 -10.77 -7.92 17.09
CA SER A 30 -10.66 -7.50 15.72
C SER A 30 -9.78 -6.25 15.76
N LYS A 31 -8.52 -6.41 15.36
CA LYS A 31 -7.60 -5.28 15.23
C LYS A 31 -8.18 -4.44 14.08
N SER A 32 -8.93 -3.41 14.43
CA SER A 32 -9.58 -2.53 13.47
C SER A 32 -8.49 -1.85 12.63
N LEU A 33 -8.52 -2.06 11.33
CA LEU A 33 -7.64 -1.38 10.39
C LEU A 33 -8.10 0.07 10.24
N ASP A 34 -7.19 1.01 10.45
CA ASP A 34 -7.45 2.42 10.24
C ASP A 34 -7.33 2.75 8.73
N THR A 35 -8.45 3.10 8.11
CA THR A 35 -8.57 3.36 6.67
C THR A 35 -8.66 4.85 6.33
N ALA A 36 -8.46 5.76 7.30
CA ALA A 36 -8.69 7.20 7.13
C ALA A 36 -7.85 7.85 6.01
N LYS A 37 -6.79 7.19 5.51
CA LYS A 37 -5.92 7.69 4.44
C LYS A 37 -5.98 6.85 3.16
N VAL A 38 -6.95 5.94 3.00
CA VAL A 38 -7.01 5.02 1.85
C VAL A 38 -7.02 5.73 0.50
N ASP A 39 -7.66 6.90 0.40
CA ASP A 39 -7.76 7.67 -0.84
C ASP A 39 -6.54 8.55 -1.12
N LYS A 40 -5.50 8.51 -0.28
CA LYS A 40 -4.26 9.25 -0.54
C LYS A 40 -3.49 8.58 -1.66
N LEU A 41 -3.16 9.35 -2.69
CA LEU A 41 -2.33 8.89 -3.79
C LEU A 41 -0.87 8.95 -3.40
N VAL A 42 -0.19 7.82 -3.49
CA VAL A 42 1.25 7.70 -3.20
C VAL A 42 1.98 7.21 -4.44
N TRP A 43 3.25 7.60 -4.55
CA TRP A 43 4.12 7.21 -5.65
C TRP A 43 5.07 6.13 -5.15
N LEU A 44 5.16 5.03 -5.90
CA LEU A 44 6.15 4.00 -5.64
C LEU A 44 7.31 4.20 -6.60
N MET A 45 8.46 4.55 -6.05
CA MET A 45 9.66 4.84 -6.85
C MET A 45 10.75 3.83 -6.50
N LYS A 46 11.38 3.25 -7.51
CA LYS A 46 12.61 2.47 -7.34
C LYS A 46 13.79 3.44 -7.28
N LEU A 47 14.56 3.39 -6.20
CA LEU A 47 15.74 4.22 -6.01
C LEU A 47 16.98 3.55 -6.63
N SER A 48 17.86 4.34 -7.24
CA SER A 48 19.18 3.83 -7.65
C SER A 48 20.02 3.50 -6.41
N GLN A 49 20.88 2.47 -6.50
CA GLN A 49 21.69 2.04 -5.34
C GLN A 49 22.63 3.15 -4.84
N ALA A 50 23.12 4.01 -5.73
CA ALA A 50 23.95 5.14 -5.35
C ALA A 50 23.19 6.12 -4.46
N VAL A 51 21.97 6.50 -4.86
CA VAL A 51 21.13 7.42 -4.08
C VAL A 51 20.69 6.79 -2.76
N ALA A 52 20.33 5.49 -2.75
CA ALA A 52 19.97 4.78 -1.54
C ALA A 52 21.12 4.74 -0.51
N LYS A 53 22.37 4.55 -0.97
CA LYS A 53 23.55 4.60 -0.11
C LYS A 53 23.76 6.00 0.47
N SER A 54 23.69 7.03 -0.38
CA SER A 54 23.80 8.42 0.07
C SER A 54 22.72 8.79 1.08
N TRP A 55 21.48 8.31 0.90
CA TRP A 55 20.39 8.54 1.85
C TRP A 55 20.70 7.90 3.20
N ASN A 56 21.12 6.63 3.20
CA ASN A 56 21.38 5.91 4.45
C ASN A 56 22.58 6.47 5.23
N SER A 57 23.53 7.10 4.52
CA SER A 57 24.66 7.81 5.12
C SER A 57 24.38 9.27 5.44
N HIS A 58 23.21 9.80 5.06
CA HIS A 58 22.87 11.19 5.29
C HIS A 58 22.55 11.42 6.76
N PRO A 59 23.26 12.34 7.45
CA PRO A 59 22.98 12.62 8.84
C PRO A 59 21.61 13.31 8.97
N SER A 60 20.85 12.95 10.00
CA SER A 60 19.52 13.52 10.26
C SER A 60 19.55 15.01 10.61
N SER A 61 20.71 15.52 11.05
CA SER A 61 20.91 16.94 11.33
C SER A 61 21.20 17.77 10.08
N ASP A 62 21.56 17.13 8.95
CA ASP A 62 21.78 17.84 7.70
C ASP A 62 20.45 17.99 6.97
N LEU A 63 20.16 19.23 6.57
CA LEU A 63 18.91 19.62 5.89
C LEU A 63 19.05 19.62 4.37
N HIS A 64 20.25 19.39 3.84
CA HIS A 64 20.45 19.33 2.41
C HIS A 64 19.75 18.08 1.83
N PRO A 65 19.05 18.19 0.70
CA PRO A 65 18.46 17.02 0.07
C PRO A 65 19.55 16.09 -0.47
N VAL A 66 19.32 14.78 -0.36
CA VAL A 66 20.20 13.73 -0.90
C VAL A 66 20.08 13.61 -2.43
N ALA A 67 18.90 13.91 -2.94
CA ALA A 67 18.57 13.84 -4.35
C ALA A 67 17.33 14.68 -4.65
N LYS A 68 17.11 14.96 -5.93
CA LYS A 68 15.90 15.62 -6.44
C LYS A 68 15.34 14.85 -7.64
N VAL A 69 14.03 14.96 -7.83
CA VAL A 69 13.33 14.45 -9.01
C VAL A 69 13.00 15.64 -9.90
N ILE A 70 13.36 15.54 -11.17
CA ILE A 70 13.17 16.57 -12.19
C ILE A 70 12.12 16.05 -13.16
N LEU A 71 11.04 16.83 -13.30
CA LEU A 71 10.03 16.66 -14.33
C LEU A 71 10.39 17.54 -15.52
N SER A 72 10.41 16.99 -16.72
CA SER A 72 10.59 17.75 -17.95
C SER A 72 9.43 17.49 -18.89
N LEU A 73 8.84 18.60 -19.37
CA LEU A 73 7.75 18.63 -20.34
C LEU A 73 8.15 19.60 -21.45
N ASP A 74 8.15 19.13 -22.69
CA ASP A 74 8.33 20.00 -23.85
C ASP A 74 6.95 20.44 -24.37
N PRO A 75 6.57 21.73 -24.27
CA PRO A 75 5.28 22.20 -24.75
C PRO A 75 5.18 22.25 -26.28
N THR A 76 6.31 22.16 -27.01
CA THR A 76 6.34 22.24 -28.48
C THR A 76 6.13 20.87 -29.12
N ASP A 77 6.43 19.81 -28.39
CA ASP A 77 6.23 18.43 -28.82
C ASP A 77 5.15 17.77 -27.96
N GLU A 78 3.91 17.89 -28.42
CA GLU A 78 2.73 17.27 -27.79
C GLU A 78 2.80 15.72 -27.77
N THR A 79 3.70 15.13 -28.56
CA THR A 79 3.95 13.69 -28.59
C THR A 79 5.07 13.26 -27.64
N SER A 80 5.88 14.21 -27.14
CA SER A 80 6.89 13.94 -26.14
C SER A 80 6.23 13.58 -24.81
N ALA A 81 6.44 12.33 -24.41
CA ALA A 81 6.04 11.88 -23.08
C ALA A 81 6.76 12.70 -22.01
N VAL A 82 6.06 12.95 -20.90
CA VAL A 82 6.62 13.52 -19.68
C VAL A 82 7.87 12.72 -19.27
N GLN A 83 9.01 13.41 -19.12
CA GLN A 83 10.27 12.78 -18.74
C GLN A 83 10.56 13.01 -17.26
N PHE A 84 10.80 11.92 -16.53
CA PHE A 84 11.25 11.96 -15.16
C PHE A 84 12.74 11.62 -15.08
N LYS A 85 13.49 12.41 -14.30
CA LYS A 85 14.90 12.15 -13.99
C LYS A 85 15.14 12.30 -12.49
N MET A 86 16.03 11.49 -11.94
CA MET A 86 16.52 11.63 -10.57
C MET A 86 17.96 12.11 -10.60
N GLU A 87 18.27 13.21 -9.92
CA GLU A 87 19.63 13.71 -9.78
C GLU A 87 20.07 13.59 -8.31
N GLY A 88 21.16 12.86 -8.06
CA GLY A 88 21.76 12.75 -6.74
C GLY A 88 22.68 13.92 -6.42
N SER A 89 22.84 14.24 -5.13
CA SER A 89 23.72 15.32 -4.68
C SER A 89 25.19 15.06 -5.02
N ALA A 90 25.93 16.12 -5.34
CA ALA A 90 27.35 16.03 -5.65
C ALA A 90 28.13 15.58 -4.41
N THR A 91 28.70 14.38 -4.45
CA THR A 91 29.42 13.78 -3.32
C THR A 91 30.85 14.27 -3.17
N GLU A 92 31.43 14.90 -4.19
CA GLU A 92 32.84 15.36 -4.19
C GLU A 92 32.99 16.70 -4.93
N VAL A 93 33.83 17.59 -4.40
CA VAL A 93 34.13 18.90 -4.99
C VAL A 93 34.75 18.68 -6.37
N GLY A 94 34.01 19.08 -7.42
CA GLY A 94 34.41 18.93 -8.82
C GLY A 94 33.73 17.79 -9.58
N MET A 95 32.97 16.91 -8.91
CA MET A 95 32.14 15.92 -9.60
C MET A 95 30.76 16.50 -9.96
N LYS A 96 30.33 16.30 -11.21
CA LYS A 96 28.97 16.65 -11.62
C LYS A 96 27.96 15.71 -10.94
N PRO A 97 26.79 16.24 -10.51
CA PRO A 97 25.67 15.43 -10.05
C PRO A 97 25.32 14.33 -11.07
N LYS A 98 25.10 13.10 -10.59
CA LYS A 98 24.70 11.97 -11.44
C LYS A 98 23.19 12.02 -11.66
N SER A 99 22.79 12.08 -12.92
CA SER A 99 21.39 12.01 -13.34
C SER A 99 21.02 10.60 -13.79
N TYR A 100 19.84 10.13 -13.37
CA TYR A 100 19.28 8.82 -13.69
C TYR A 100 17.90 9.03 -14.32
N SER A 101 17.72 8.60 -15.57
CA SER A 101 16.40 8.64 -16.22
C SER A 101 15.45 7.63 -15.58
N MET A 102 14.20 8.03 -15.34
CA MET A 102 13.17 7.22 -14.71
C MET A 102 12.12 6.78 -15.75
N ASN A 103 11.72 5.52 -15.67
CA ASN A 103 10.64 4.95 -16.46
C ASN A 103 9.32 5.05 -15.74
N THR A 104 8.32 5.56 -16.45
CA THR A 104 6.93 5.49 -16.02
C THR A 104 6.36 4.14 -16.50
N SER A 105 6.28 3.14 -15.62
CA SER A 105 5.57 1.90 -16.02
C SER A 105 4.07 2.10 -15.83
N LYS A 106 3.28 1.73 -16.84
CA LYS A 106 1.81 1.78 -16.79
C LYS A 106 1.19 0.41 -16.50
N ASP A 107 2.01 -0.61 -16.22
CA ASP A 107 1.57 -1.95 -15.85
C ASP A 107 1.02 -1.92 -14.42
N PHE A 108 -0.24 -1.47 -14.31
CA PHE A 108 -0.86 -1.18 -13.03
C PHE A 108 -1.41 -2.46 -12.39
N ILE A 109 -0.74 -2.91 -11.33
CA ILE A 109 -1.31 -3.82 -10.34
C ILE A 109 -1.77 -2.95 -9.17
N PRO A 110 -3.06 -2.95 -8.78
CA PRO A 110 -3.53 -2.19 -7.63
C PRO A 110 -2.72 -2.52 -6.37
N MET A 111 -2.09 -1.52 -5.77
CA MET A 111 -1.30 -1.65 -4.55
C MET A 111 -1.75 -0.65 -3.49
N CYS A 112 -1.81 -1.11 -2.24
CA CYS A 112 -2.06 -0.28 -1.05
C CYS A 112 -0.84 -0.34 -0.12
N VAL A 113 -0.54 0.77 0.55
CA VAL A 113 0.58 0.86 1.49
C VAL A 113 0.08 0.71 2.92
N PHE A 114 0.69 -0.20 3.67
CA PHE A 114 0.37 -0.49 5.07
C PHE A 114 1.61 -0.30 5.94
N PRO A 115 1.80 0.83 6.64
CA PRO A 115 2.84 0.93 7.64
C PRO A 115 2.49 0.07 8.85
N GLU A 116 3.50 -0.56 9.39
CA GLU A 116 3.45 -1.21 10.69
C GLU A 116 4.32 -0.42 11.66
N ALA A 117 3.69 0.18 12.67
CA ALA A 117 4.42 0.79 13.77
C ALA A 117 4.75 -0.27 14.83
N ASN A 118 5.82 -0.06 15.61
CA ASN A 118 6.27 -0.96 16.69
C ASN A 118 5.20 -1.29 17.76
N GLN A 119 4.07 -0.57 17.76
CA GLN A 119 2.93 -0.80 18.65
C GLN A 119 1.88 -1.77 18.07
N GLY A 120 2.12 -2.35 16.89
CA GLY A 120 1.24 -3.34 16.26
C GLY A 120 -0.07 -2.78 15.68
N LYS A 121 -0.18 -1.45 15.54
CA LYS A 121 -1.27 -0.77 14.82
C LYS A 121 -0.96 -0.78 13.32
N ILE A 122 -1.86 -1.35 12.53
CA ILE A 122 -1.81 -1.33 11.07
C ILE A 122 -2.75 -0.20 10.60
N VAL A 123 -2.27 0.62 9.67
CA VAL A 123 -3.01 1.72 9.03
C VAL A 123 -2.90 1.53 7.51
N VAL A 124 -3.87 2.01 6.73
CA VAL A 124 -3.71 2.17 5.28
C VAL A 124 -3.22 3.59 5.01
N GLU A 125 -2.02 3.77 4.47
CA GLU A 125 -1.46 5.11 4.18
C GLU A 125 -1.88 5.68 2.83
N GLY A 126 -2.27 4.82 1.88
CA GLY A 126 -2.72 5.27 0.56
C GLY A 126 -2.68 4.18 -0.51
N LYS A 127 -3.14 4.58 -1.70
CA LYS A 127 -3.14 3.80 -2.94
C LYS A 127 -2.00 4.25 -3.85
N VAL A 128 -1.25 3.30 -4.37
CA VAL A 128 -0.21 3.59 -5.36
C VAL A 128 -0.87 3.92 -6.69
N GLU A 129 -0.57 5.09 -7.27
CA GLU A 129 -1.09 5.51 -8.58
C GLU A 129 -0.01 5.48 -9.67
N HIS A 130 1.26 5.66 -9.29
CA HIS A 130 2.39 5.73 -10.22
C HIS A 130 3.53 4.83 -9.74
N TYR A 131 4.09 4.06 -10.67
CA TYR A 131 5.31 3.28 -10.47
C TYR A 131 6.43 3.80 -11.38
N GLU A 132 7.50 4.29 -10.76
CA GLU A 132 8.66 4.81 -11.46
C GLU A 132 9.91 3.97 -11.18
N ALA A 133 10.65 3.57 -12.23
CA ALA A 133 11.89 2.82 -12.08
C ALA A 133 13.03 3.35 -12.96
N PRO A 134 14.23 3.58 -12.41
CA PRO A 134 15.36 4.06 -13.20
C PRO A 134 15.77 3.01 -14.23
N TRP A 135 15.87 3.43 -15.48
CA TRP A 135 16.59 2.68 -16.52
C TRP A 135 18.10 2.79 -16.26
N TYR A 136 18.87 1.83 -16.77
CA TYR A 136 20.33 1.79 -16.61
C TYR A 136 21.00 3.12 -17.02
N LYS A 137 22.17 3.40 -16.41
CA LYS A 137 22.99 4.59 -16.67
C LYS A 137 23.12 4.89 -18.17
N LEU A 138 22.89 6.15 -18.53
CA LEU A 138 23.50 6.76 -19.72
C LEU A 138 24.95 7.15 -19.38
#